data_AF-A0A9W8PET1-F1
#
_entry.id   AF-A0A9W8PET1-F1
#
_cell.length_a   1.000
_cell.length_b   1.000
_cell.length_c   1.000
_cell.angle_alpha   90.00
_cell.angle_beta   90.00
_cell.angle_gamma   90.00
#
_symmetry.space_group_name_H-M   'P 1'
#
loop_
_entity.id
_entity.type
_entity.pdbx_description
1 polymer ?
#
loop_
_entity_poly.entity_id
_entity_poly.type
_entity_poly.pdbx_seq_one_letter_code
_entity_poly.pdbx_strand_id
1 'polypeptide(L)'
;MDSSDPMENMERDRSFSFKESLHAGDLEPGYKEKYAMLQDRLSAMLQQTHVGATAWVWHIASILDWLEVRADYDPYDYSHDPQAPWPNSFIVQDMVQAFAMMAMFFPNLEVTKLVTMFVNSDSCEEFRNSRIFDVKERSKVRPDRRTRTSYKFRPKEFWKEWKEFYDKDTDRFWAEVYPMKWSLAVRPIVAELYKAGVIGPANLQPNSEVVSGMATANKEPHRPDKLDLFVNYEDQYGNFNQKFPPSYVPPSSWPHVLPRAKSFAAKHPDARFALLRLWSAPHYYPLMVGPMNRGMTSFLDSLNRSWEFKFVPKDMPGSEFSIHHSTELRLNILKKKFGDKVMNRGDLILVMGDDEKDLFKFCTAVTFALQTKPWLREIDLWKSFVNVDLEFIEGLDEHWLE
;
A
#
# COMPACT_ATOMS: atom_id res chain seq x y z
N MET A 1 28.41 3.85 8.72
CA MET A 1 27.92 3.38 7.41
C MET A 1 28.94 2.45 6.76
N ASP A 2 30.25 2.69 6.88
CA ASP A 2 31.35 1.84 6.33
C ASP A 2 31.47 0.39 6.85
N SER A 3 30.53 -0.08 7.67
CA SER A 3 30.59 -1.43 8.25
C SER A 3 29.42 -2.34 7.86
N SER A 4 28.40 -1.86 7.13
CA SER A 4 27.18 -2.64 6.80
C SER A 4 27.38 -3.60 5.63
N ASP A 5 26.62 -4.70 5.60
CA ASP A 5 26.70 -5.68 4.50
C ASP A 5 26.41 -5.01 3.13
N PRO A 6 27.18 -5.31 2.07
CA PRO A 6 26.97 -4.69 0.76
C PRO A 6 25.57 -4.94 0.17
N MET A 7 24.99 -6.12 0.40
CA MET A 7 23.63 -6.44 -0.04
C MET A 7 22.61 -5.62 0.72
N GLU A 8 22.80 -5.44 2.04
CA GLU A 8 21.94 -4.62 2.87
C GLU A 8 21.84 -3.18 2.33
N ASN A 9 22.99 -2.55 2.06
CA ASN A 9 23.03 -1.20 1.49
C ASN A 9 22.40 -1.14 0.10
N MET A 10 22.72 -2.10 -0.76
CA MET A 10 22.14 -2.15 -2.11
C MET A 10 20.61 -2.29 -2.06
N GLU A 11 20.07 -3.13 -1.18
CA GLU A 11 18.63 -3.31 -1.04
C GLU A 11 17.96 -2.06 -0.45
N ARG A 12 18.59 -1.41 0.53
CA ARG A 12 18.11 -0.13 1.08
C ARG A 12 18.09 0.96 0.02
N ASP A 13 19.17 1.14 -0.74
CA ASP A 13 19.26 2.14 -1.80
C ASP A 13 18.25 1.88 -2.91
N ARG A 14 18.14 0.62 -3.35
CA ARG A 14 17.14 0.21 -4.34
C ARG A 14 15.72 0.49 -3.87
N SER A 15 15.44 0.39 -2.57
CA SER A 15 14.13 0.70 -2.01
C SER A 15 13.72 2.16 -2.24
N PHE A 16 14.67 3.11 -2.25
CA PHE A 16 14.37 4.51 -2.54
C PHE A 16 13.92 4.70 -4.00
N SER A 17 14.68 4.20 -4.97
CA SER A 17 14.28 4.27 -6.39
C SER A 17 12.96 3.53 -6.68
N PHE A 18 12.71 2.44 -5.94
CA PHE A 18 11.44 1.74 -6.00
C PHE A 18 10.28 2.62 -5.54
N LYS A 19 10.40 3.28 -4.38
CA LYS A 19 9.38 4.20 -3.86
C LYS A 19 9.17 5.39 -4.78
N GLU A 20 10.24 5.98 -5.32
CA GLU A 20 10.13 7.04 -6.32
C GLU A 20 9.28 6.62 -7.53
N SER A 21 9.54 5.42 -8.07
CA SER A 21 8.75 4.86 -9.17
C SER A 21 7.30 4.59 -8.77
N LEU A 22 7.09 4.02 -7.58
CA LEU A 22 5.77 3.74 -7.00
C LEU A 22 4.92 5.01 -6.89
N HIS A 23 5.47 6.10 -6.37
CA HIS A 23 4.74 7.36 -6.17
C HIS A 23 4.63 8.17 -7.45
N ALA A 24 5.64 8.15 -8.32
CA ALA A 24 5.56 8.77 -9.65
C ALA A 24 4.47 8.14 -10.53
N GLY A 25 4.19 6.84 -10.34
CA GLY A 25 3.13 6.12 -11.03
C GLY A 25 1.77 6.14 -10.31
N ASP A 26 1.66 6.81 -9.16
CA ASP A 26 0.38 7.03 -8.51
C ASP A 26 -0.40 8.11 -9.26
N LEU A 27 -1.44 7.69 -9.99
CA LEU A 27 -2.26 8.55 -10.84
C LEU A 27 -3.52 9.06 -10.13
N GLU A 28 -3.61 8.87 -8.81
CA GLU A 28 -4.65 9.53 -8.02
C GLU A 28 -4.40 11.06 -7.98
N PRO A 29 -5.40 11.91 -8.24
CA PRO A 29 -5.20 13.35 -8.24
C PRO A 29 -4.71 13.90 -6.89
N GLY A 30 -3.67 14.74 -6.93
CA GLY A 30 -3.10 15.41 -5.75
C GLY A 30 -2.26 14.51 -4.85
N TYR A 31 -2.07 13.24 -5.22
CA TYR A 31 -1.48 12.24 -4.33
C TYR A 31 0.05 12.27 -4.32
N LYS A 32 0.67 12.70 -5.43
CA LYS A 32 2.11 12.94 -5.52
C LYS A 32 2.54 14.10 -4.61
N GLU A 33 1.75 15.16 -4.59
CA GLU A 33 1.96 16.34 -3.76
C GLU A 33 1.79 16.00 -2.28
N LYS A 34 0.77 15.20 -1.94
CA LYS A 34 0.57 14.65 -0.59
C LYS A 34 1.74 13.79 -0.11
N TYR A 35 2.29 12.95 -0.99
CA TYR A 35 3.49 12.17 -0.70
C TYR A 35 4.69 13.07 -0.45
N ALA A 36 4.97 14.00 -1.37
CA ALA A 36 6.10 14.93 -1.27
C ALA A 36 6.02 15.75 0.02
N MET A 37 4.84 16.32 0.33
CA MET A 37 4.60 17.09 1.55
C MET A 37 4.89 16.26 2.81
N LEU A 38 4.45 14.99 2.86
CA LEU A 38 4.72 14.13 4.01
C LEU A 38 6.21 13.81 4.15
N GLN A 39 6.89 13.44 3.06
CA GLN A 39 8.32 13.11 3.09
C GLN A 39 9.18 14.30 3.47
N ASP A 40 8.85 15.49 2.96
CA ASP A 40 9.55 16.73 3.25
C ASP A 40 9.44 17.08 4.75
N ARG A 41 8.24 16.95 5.34
CA ARG A 41 8.01 17.20 6.77
C ARG A 41 8.63 16.13 7.66
N LEU A 42 8.56 14.85 7.30
CA LEU A 42 9.23 13.78 8.03
C LEU A 42 10.75 13.95 8.01
N SER A 43 11.33 14.29 6.86
CA SER A 43 12.77 14.51 6.72
C SER A 43 13.23 15.71 7.55
N ALA A 44 12.50 16.83 7.48
CA ALA A 44 12.77 18.01 8.28
C ALA A 44 12.69 17.73 9.79
N MET A 45 11.69 16.94 10.21
CA MET A 45 11.55 16.53 11.62
C MET A 45 12.72 15.67 12.08
N LEU A 46 13.14 14.69 11.28
CA LEU A 46 14.23 13.76 11.62
C LEU A 46 15.61 14.41 11.58
N GLN A 47 15.79 15.49 10.81
CA GLN A 47 17.04 16.26 10.74
C GLN A 47 17.15 17.33 11.83
N GLN A 48 16.04 17.68 12.50
CA GLN A 48 16.06 18.71 13.53
C GLN A 48 16.84 18.23 14.76
N THR A 49 17.81 19.03 15.20
CA THR A 49 18.51 18.75 16.46
C THR A 49 17.55 18.93 17.62
N HIS A 50 17.24 17.84 18.32
CA HIS A 50 16.38 17.88 19.48
C HIS A 50 17.19 18.22 20.74
N VAL A 51 16.79 19.26 21.45
CA VAL A 51 17.30 19.63 22.78
C VAL A 51 16.16 19.46 23.77
N GLY A 52 16.37 18.71 24.86
CA GLY A 52 15.35 18.51 25.90
C GLY A 52 15.22 17.08 26.37
N ALA A 53 14.03 16.71 26.83
CA ALA A 53 13.75 15.42 27.45
C ALA A 53 13.94 14.24 26.48
N THR A 54 14.61 13.18 26.95
CA THR A 54 14.94 11.97 26.17
C THR A 54 13.94 10.82 26.40
N ALA A 55 12.77 11.11 26.99
CA ALA A 55 11.75 10.10 27.28
C ALA A 55 11.29 9.30 26.05
N TRP A 56 11.28 9.94 24.88
CA TRP A 56 10.95 9.30 23.60
C TRP A 56 11.97 8.23 23.19
N VAL A 57 13.26 8.42 23.51
CA VAL A 57 14.32 7.44 23.25
C VAL A 57 14.08 6.17 24.08
N TRP A 58 13.77 6.35 25.37
CA TRP A 58 13.44 5.24 26.26
C TRP A 58 12.15 4.53 25.86
N HIS A 59 11.18 5.28 25.34
CA HIS A 59 9.96 4.69 24.78
C HIS A 59 10.26 3.81 23.57
N ILE A 60 11.06 4.28 22.61
CA ILE A 60 11.51 3.48 21.46
C ILE A 60 12.26 2.23 21.93
N ALA A 61 13.20 2.36 22.87
CA ALA A 61 13.92 1.23 23.44
C ALA A 61 12.97 0.20 24.08
N SER A 62 11.94 0.67 24.81
CA SER A 62 10.93 -0.20 25.42
C SER A 62 10.06 -0.94 24.39
N ILE A 63 9.83 -0.35 23.21
CA ILE A 63 9.12 -1.02 22.11
C ILE A 63 10.02 -2.10 21.53
N LEU A 64 11.29 -1.80 21.23
CA LEU A 64 12.23 -2.79 20.71
C LEU A 64 12.41 -3.98 21.66
N ASP A 65 12.58 -3.71 22.96
CA ASP A 65 12.65 -4.73 24.01
C ASP A 65 11.36 -5.57 24.08
N TRP A 66 10.18 -4.93 24.09
CA TRP A 66 8.90 -5.64 24.06
C TRP A 66 8.75 -6.53 22.82
N LEU A 67 9.21 -6.05 21.66
CA LEU A 67 9.21 -6.80 20.41
C LEU A 67 10.27 -7.91 20.35
N GLU A 68 11.21 -7.94 21.31
CA GLU A 68 12.40 -8.81 21.31
C GLU A 68 13.27 -8.61 20.05
N VAL A 69 13.33 -7.37 19.55
CA VAL A 69 14.14 -6.99 18.39
C VAL A 69 15.38 -6.28 18.86
N ARG A 70 16.55 -6.83 18.52
CA ARG A 70 17.84 -6.23 18.84
C ARG A 70 18.17 -5.13 17.84
N ALA A 71 18.99 -4.18 18.28
CA ALA A 71 19.46 -3.05 17.48
C ALA A 71 20.99 -3.04 17.33
N ASP A 72 21.67 -3.96 17.99
CA ASP A 72 23.12 -4.10 18.08
C ASP A 72 23.62 -5.33 17.29
N TYR A 73 22.95 -5.65 16.19
CA TYR A 73 23.36 -6.74 15.32
C TYR A 73 24.75 -6.49 14.74
N ASP A 74 25.54 -7.55 14.62
CA ASP A 74 26.78 -7.46 13.86
C ASP A 74 26.41 -7.24 12.39
N PRO A 75 27.08 -6.34 11.66
CA PRO A 75 26.82 -6.16 10.24
C PRO A 75 26.90 -7.44 9.39
N TYR A 76 27.69 -8.43 9.82
CA TYR A 76 27.77 -9.74 9.15
C TYR A 76 26.62 -10.68 9.49
N ASP A 77 25.77 -10.33 10.46
CA ASP A 77 24.58 -11.12 10.80
C ASP A 77 23.45 -10.90 9.77
N TYR A 78 23.57 -9.92 8.86
CA TYR A 78 22.53 -9.55 7.90
C TYR A 78 21.85 -10.77 7.26
N SER A 79 20.52 -10.83 7.38
CA SER A 79 19.79 -11.90 6.72
C SER A 79 19.66 -11.61 5.23
N HIS A 80 20.13 -12.51 4.36
CA HIS A 80 19.89 -12.42 2.92
C HIS A 80 18.50 -12.91 2.49
N ASP A 81 17.70 -13.48 3.42
CA ASP A 81 16.32 -13.86 3.13
C ASP A 81 15.46 -12.59 2.99
N PRO A 82 14.85 -12.30 1.83
CA PRO A 82 13.99 -11.13 1.65
C PRO A 82 12.74 -11.14 2.56
N GLN A 83 12.34 -12.32 3.07
CA GLN A 83 11.22 -12.47 3.99
C GLN A 83 11.61 -12.19 5.44
N ALA A 84 12.89 -12.30 5.78
CA ALA A 84 13.40 -12.02 7.11
C ALA A 84 13.68 -10.52 7.30
N PRO A 85 12.92 -9.81 8.14
CA PRO A 85 13.07 -8.37 8.35
C PRO A 85 14.33 -7.99 9.13
N TRP A 86 14.80 -8.87 10.00
CA TRP A 86 15.98 -8.69 10.82
C TRP A 86 16.74 -10.02 10.89
N PRO A 87 18.03 -10.00 11.25
CA PRO A 87 18.87 -8.83 11.59
C PRO A 87 19.16 -7.88 10.41
N ASN A 88 19.22 -6.57 10.70
CA ASN A 88 19.71 -5.51 9.83
C ASN A 88 20.25 -4.33 10.67
N SER A 89 21.09 -3.48 10.09
CA SER A 89 21.78 -2.34 10.71
C SER A 89 20.88 -1.10 10.88
N PHE A 90 19.72 -1.07 10.22
CA PHE A 90 18.81 0.07 10.16
C PHE A 90 17.66 0.03 11.18
N ILE A 91 17.63 -0.97 12.08
CA ILE A 91 16.52 -1.18 13.04
C ILE A 91 16.16 0.08 13.84
N VAL A 92 17.15 0.78 14.40
CA VAL A 92 16.90 2.00 15.18
C VAL A 92 16.33 3.10 14.30
N GLN A 93 16.87 3.27 13.09
CA GLN A 93 16.42 4.32 12.16
C GLN A 93 14.98 4.07 11.71
N ASP A 94 14.67 2.83 11.34
CA ASP A 94 13.32 2.41 10.93
C ASP A 94 12.32 2.59 12.09
N MET A 95 12.71 2.27 13.33
CA MET A 95 11.86 2.45 14.51
C MET A 95 11.64 3.93 14.85
N VAL A 96 12.68 4.76 14.77
CA VAL A 96 12.57 6.22 14.95
C VAL A 96 11.65 6.83 13.90
N GLN A 97 11.77 6.41 12.63
CA GLN A 97 10.88 6.87 11.58
C GLN A 97 9.43 6.43 11.82
N ALA A 98 9.19 5.18 12.24
CA ALA A 98 7.86 4.70 12.59
C ALA A 98 7.25 5.46 13.77
N PHE A 99 8.06 5.73 14.81
CA PHE A 99 7.66 6.55 15.96
C PHE A 99 7.27 7.95 15.51
N ALA A 100 8.12 8.62 14.73
CA ALA A 100 7.90 9.96 14.22
C ALA A 100 6.61 10.04 13.38
N MET A 101 6.38 9.06 12.49
CA MET A 101 5.16 8.98 11.67
C MET A 101 3.88 8.88 12.52
N MET A 102 3.89 8.03 13.56
CA MET A 102 2.72 7.82 14.39
C MET A 102 2.52 8.94 15.40
N ALA A 103 3.58 9.46 16.01
CA ALA A 103 3.55 10.43 17.09
C ALA A 103 2.80 11.73 16.73
N MET A 104 2.79 12.11 15.45
CA MET A 104 2.03 13.27 14.96
C MET A 104 0.51 13.18 15.25
N PHE A 105 -0.04 11.97 15.46
CA PHE A 105 -1.46 11.72 15.71
C PHE A 105 -1.81 11.49 17.19
N PHE A 106 -0.83 11.62 18.09
CA PHE A 106 -1.01 11.43 19.53
C PHE A 106 -0.49 12.65 20.30
N PRO A 107 -1.02 13.87 20.06
CA PRO A 107 -0.45 15.11 20.59
C PRO A 107 -0.57 15.26 22.13
N ASN A 108 -1.43 14.45 22.76
CA ASN A 108 -1.69 14.52 24.20
C ASN A 108 -0.72 13.69 25.04
N LEU A 109 0.11 12.85 24.41
CA LEU A 109 1.06 12.01 25.12
C LEU A 109 2.37 12.79 25.38
N GLU A 110 2.85 12.79 26.62
CA GLU A 110 4.10 13.50 26.96
C GLU A 110 5.30 13.01 26.13
N VAL A 111 5.29 11.73 25.74
CA VAL A 111 6.36 11.13 24.92
C VAL A 111 6.42 11.69 23.49
N THR A 112 5.33 12.23 22.96
CA THR A 112 5.25 12.79 21.60
C THR A 112 5.42 14.30 21.57
N LYS A 113 5.69 14.93 22.72
CA LYS A 113 5.76 16.38 22.87
C LYS A 113 6.70 17.07 21.88
N LEU A 114 7.87 16.50 21.60
CA LEU A 114 8.81 17.06 20.63
C LEU A 114 8.25 17.06 19.21
N VAL A 115 7.61 15.96 18.80
CA VAL A 115 6.93 15.85 17.51
C VAL A 115 5.77 16.83 17.45
N THR A 116 5.00 16.96 18.52
CA THR A 116 3.89 17.90 18.63
C THR A 116 4.36 19.36 18.50
N MET A 117 5.47 19.72 19.15
CA MET A 117 6.09 21.03 19.02
C MET A 117 6.54 21.32 17.58
N PHE A 118 7.15 20.34 16.91
CA PHE A 118 7.52 20.46 15.50
C PHE A 118 6.28 20.66 14.62
N VAL A 119 5.28 19.79 14.76
CA VAL A 119 4.02 19.87 14.00
C VAL A 119 3.32 21.20 14.22
N ASN A 120 3.42 21.81 15.41
CA ASN A 120 2.82 23.12 15.72
C ASN A 120 3.69 24.33 15.34
N SER A 121 4.92 24.13 14.88
CA SER A 121 5.81 25.23 14.47
C SER A 121 5.41 25.83 13.11
N ASP A 122 5.83 27.06 12.82
CA ASP A 122 5.46 27.76 11.58
C ASP A 122 5.89 27.00 10.32
N SER A 123 6.98 26.24 10.37
CA SER A 123 7.44 25.41 9.23
C SER A 123 6.46 24.30 8.85
N CYS A 124 5.55 23.93 9.75
CA CYS A 124 4.51 22.92 9.52
C CYS A 124 3.13 23.51 9.23
N GLU A 125 2.99 24.82 9.04
CA GLU A 125 1.69 25.47 8.84
C GLU A 125 0.91 24.86 7.66
N GLU A 126 1.54 24.77 6.48
CA GLU A 126 0.93 24.15 5.29
C GLU A 126 0.50 22.70 5.55
N PHE A 127 1.35 21.95 6.26
CA PHE A 127 1.08 20.54 6.58
C PHE A 127 -0.09 20.40 7.56
N ARG A 128 -0.22 21.28 8.56
CA ARG A 128 -1.40 21.30 9.43
C ARG A 128 -2.67 21.66 8.66
N ASN A 129 -2.58 22.62 7.74
CA ASN A 129 -3.71 23.12 6.95
C ASN A 129 -4.14 22.15 5.82
N SER A 130 -3.30 21.16 5.52
CA SER A 130 -3.55 20.16 4.48
C SER A 130 -4.68 19.16 4.77
N ARG A 131 -5.29 19.24 5.96
CA ARG A 131 -6.32 18.34 6.51
C ARG A 131 -5.82 16.95 6.91
N ILE A 132 -4.51 16.67 6.89
CA ILE A 132 -3.99 15.35 7.27
C ILE A 132 -4.47 14.90 8.66
N PHE A 133 -4.62 15.82 9.61
CA PHE A 133 -5.10 15.56 10.97
C PHE A 133 -6.62 15.65 11.15
N ASP A 134 -7.35 16.15 10.14
CA ASP A 134 -8.81 16.26 10.20
C ASP A 134 -9.48 14.98 9.70
N VAL A 135 -9.52 13.98 10.58
CA VAL A 135 -10.07 12.65 10.26
C VAL A 135 -11.54 12.71 9.87
N LYS A 136 -12.33 13.64 10.43
CA LYS A 136 -13.77 13.77 10.17
C LYS A 136 -14.06 14.37 8.80
N GLU A 137 -13.32 15.40 8.39
CA GLU A 137 -13.50 15.95 7.04
C GLU A 137 -12.93 15.01 5.98
N ARG A 138 -11.81 14.35 6.27
CA ARG A 138 -11.22 13.38 5.35
C ARG A 138 -12.12 12.16 5.10
N SER A 139 -12.82 11.67 6.12
CA SER A 139 -13.67 10.49 5.96
C SER A 139 -14.88 10.73 5.05
N LYS A 140 -15.32 11.99 4.91
CA LYS A 140 -16.44 12.38 4.03
C LYS A 140 -16.11 12.29 2.54
N VAL A 141 -14.82 12.36 2.17
CA VAL A 141 -14.40 12.41 0.77
C VAL A 141 -13.84 11.07 0.36
N ARG A 142 -14.57 10.35 -0.49
CA ARG A 142 -14.08 9.12 -1.11
C ARG A 142 -12.89 9.45 -2.03
N PRO A 143 -11.72 8.78 -1.86
CA PRO A 143 -10.58 8.95 -2.76
C PRO A 143 -10.93 8.61 -4.21
N ASP A 144 -10.46 9.41 -5.17
CA ASP A 144 -10.65 9.19 -6.61
C ASP A 144 -9.71 8.09 -7.13
N ARG A 145 -9.93 6.87 -6.61
CA ARG A 145 -9.13 5.68 -6.91
C ARG A 145 -9.99 4.51 -7.33
N ARG A 146 -9.33 3.52 -7.92
CA ARG A 146 -9.98 2.27 -8.31
C ARG A 146 -10.25 1.34 -7.11
N THR A 147 -11.27 0.50 -7.21
CA THR A 147 -11.47 -0.61 -6.27
C THR A 147 -10.31 -1.60 -6.33
N ARG A 148 -10.15 -2.40 -5.28
CA ARG A 148 -9.15 -3.47 -5.20
C ARG A 148 -9.45 -4.68 -6.10
N THR A 149 -10.64 -4.73 -6.70
CA THR A 149 -11.20 -5.91 -7.35
C THR A 149 -10.45 -6.29 -8.62
N SER A 150 -9.86 -7.47 -8.68
CA SER A 150 -9.18 -8.00 -9.86
C SER A 150 -10.16 -8.55 -10.89
N TYR A 151 -9.67 -8.89 -12.08
CA TYR A 151 -10.43 -9.56 -13.13
C TYR A 151 -11.29 -10.72 -12.58
N LYS A 152 -10.69 -11.57 -11.75
CA LYS A 152 -11.32 -12.79 -11.20
C LYS A 152 -12.57 -12.51 -10.34
N PHE A 153 -12.57 -11.42 -9.59
CA PHE A 153 -13.64 -11.10 -8.64
C PHE A 153 -14.59 -10.01 -9.14
N ARG A 154 -14.32 -9.46 -10.33
CA ARG A 154 -15.17 -8.43 -10.91
C ARG A 154 -16.42 -9.08 -11.54
N PRO A 155 -17.61 -8.45 -11.41
CA PRO A 155 -18.82 -8.96 -12.05
C PRO A 155 -18.66 -9.11 -13.56
N LYS A 156 -19.27 -10.13 -14.16
CA LYS A 156 -19.18 -10.39 -15.61
C LYS A 156 -19.75 -9.23 -16.42
N GLU A 157 -20.76 -8.56 -15.88
CA GLU A 157 -21.42 -7.38 -16.44
C GLU A 157 -20.44 -6.23 -16.67
N PHE A 158 -19.39 -6.13 -15.83
CA PHE A 158 -18.34 -5.14 -16.02
C PHE A 158 -17.58 -5.36 -17.34
N TRP A 159 -17.43 -6.61 -17.79
CA TRP A 159 -16.69 -6.94 -19.01
C TRP A 159 -17.57 -7.00 -20.26
N LYS A 160 -18.87 -6.68 -20.14
CA LYS A 160 -19.85 -6.84 -21.23
C LYS A 160 -19.47 -6.06 -22.49
N GLU A 161 -19.17 -4.76 -22.37
CA GLU A 161 -18.80 -3.94 -23.53
C GLU A 161 -17.51 -4.42 -24.20
N TRP A 162 -16.53 -4.86 -23.41
CA TRP A 162 -15.29 -5.46 -23.93
C TRP A 162 -15.59 -6.74 -24.70
N LYS A 163 -16.39 -7.64 -24.12
CA LYS A 163 -16.75 -8.90 -24.75
C LYS A 163 -17.51 -8.68 -26.05
N GLU A 164 -18.49 -7.79 -26.06
CA GLU A 164 -19.22 -7.40 -27.27
C GLU A 164 -18.32 -6.75 -28.32
N PHE A 165 -17.24 -6.07 -27.92
CA PHE A 165 -16.26 -5.54 -28.86
C PHE A 165 -15.38 -6.65 -29.43
N TYR A 166 -14.87 -7.54 -28.59
CA TYR A 166 -13.90 -8.56 -28.98
C TYR A 166 -14.52 -9.72 -29.76
N ASP A 167 -15.75 -10.11 -29.41
CA ASP A 167 -16.50 -11.20 -30.06
C ASP A 167 -17.15 -10.76 -31.39
N LYS A 168 -17.04 -9.48 -31.77
CA LYS A 168 -17.54 -9.02 -33.07
C LYS A 168 -16.77 -9.73 -34.17
N ASP A 169 -17.48 -10.49 -34.99
CA ASP A 169 -16.93 -11.06 -36.21
C ASP A 169 -16.59 -9.91 -37.18
N THR A 170 -15.29 -9.69 -37.37
CA THR A 170 -14.73 -8.64 -38.22
C THR A 170 -13.51 -9.18 -38.93
N ASP A 171 -13.43 -8.98 -40.25
CA ASP A 171 -12.24 -9.31 -41.04
C ASP A 171 -11.02 -8.44 -40.70
N ARG A 172 -11.18 -7.46 -39.79
CA ARG A 172 -10.14 -6.50 -39.39
C ARG A 172 -9.48 -6.90 -38.09
N PHE A 173 -8.18 -6.63 -38.01
CA PHE A 173 -7.43 -6.83 -36.79
C PHE A 173 -7.98 -5.94 -35.66
N TRP A 174 -8.21 -6.48 -34.46
CA TRP A 174 -8.90 -5.80 -33.36
C TRP A 174 -8.29 -4.42 -33.01
N ALA A 175 -6.97 -4.26 -33.13
CA ALA A 175 -6.30 -3.00 -32.83
C ALA A 175 -6.64 -1.89 -33.85
N GLU A 176 -6.98 -2.25 -35.09
CA GLU A 176 -7.41 -1.31 -36.13
C GLU A 176 -8.83 -0.78 -35.90
N VAL A 177 -9.65 -1.54 -35.18
CA VAL A 177 -11.04 -1.21 -34.87
C VAL A 177 -11.26 -0.87 -33.39
N TYR A 178 -10.18 -0.76 -32.62
CA TYR A 178 -10.23 -0.46 -31.19
C TYR A 178 -10.95 0.88 -30.94
N PRO A 179 -11.92 0.95 -30.00
CA PRO A 179 -12.71 2.17 -29.82
C PRO A 179 -11.83 3.38 -29.47
N MET A 180 -11.93 4.43 -30.27
CA MET A 180 -11.09 5.63 -30.10
C MET A 180 -11.27 6.27 -28.71
N LYS A 181 -12.49 6.25 -28.17
CA LYS A 181 -12.78 6.73 -26.81
C LYS A 181 -12.00 5.96 -25.74
N TRP A 182 -11.85 4.64 -25.90
CA TRP A 182 -11.05 3.82 -24.99
C TRP A 182 -9.56 4.13 -25.17
N SER A 183 -9.09 4.27 -26.41
CA SER A 183 -7.68 4.60 -26.72
C SER A 183 -7.25 5.91 -26.08
N LEU A 184 -8.10 6.94 -26.15
CA LEU A 184 -7.87 8.25 -25.54
C LEU A 184 -7.82 8.21 -24.00
N ALA A 185 -8.48 7.25 -23.36
CA ALA A 185 -8.41 7.07 -21.91
C ALA A 185 -7.20 6.21 -21.48
N VAL A 186 -6.96 5.10 -22.18
CA VAL A 186 -5.92 4.11 -21.85
C VAL A 186 -4.51 4.64 -22.13
N ARG A 187 -4.28 5.23 -23.30
CA ARG A 187 -2.92 5.56 -23.74
C ARG A 187 -2.20 6.56 -22.83
N PRO A 188 -2.84 7.64 -22.35
CA PRO A 188 -2.19 8.55 -21.39
C PRO A 188 -1.79 7.85 -20.09
N ILE A 189 -2.63 6.96 -19.57
CA ILE A 189 -2.34 6.19 -18.36
C ILE A 189 -1.14 5.27 -18.59
N VAL A 190 -1.12 4.50 -19.69
CA VAL A 190 0.00 3.63 -20.05
C VAL A 190 1.29 4.45 -20.20
N ALA A 191 1.23 5.63 -20.82
CA ALA A 191 2.39 6.50 -20.99
C ALA A 191 2.95 7.00 -19.64
N GLU A 192 2.09 7.43 -18.72
CA GLU A 192 2.51 7.87 -17.38
C GLU A 192 3.08 6.72 -16.55
N LEU A 193 2.46 5.53 -16.59
CA LEU A 193 2.98 4.34 -15.92
C LEU A 193 4.35 3.91 -16.48
N TYR A 194 4.55 4.04 -17.80
CA TYR A 194 5.84 3.75 -18.42
C TYR A 194 6.91 4.76 -18.03
N LYS A 195 6.57 6.06 -18.08
CA LYS A 195 7.44 7.16 -17.66
C LYS A 195 7.86 7.02 -16.19
N ALA A 196 6.94 6.59 -15.32
CA ALA A 196 7.21 6.32 -13.91
C ALA A 196 8.00 5.02 -13.67
N GLY A 197 8.25 4.22 -14.70
CA GLY A 197 8.98 2.95 -14.59
C GLY A 197 8.16 1.81 -13.97
N VAL A 198 6.85 1.99 -13.76
CA VAL A 198 5.92 0.97 -13.22
C VAL A 198 5.69 -0.16 -14.22
N ILE A 199 5.64 0.17 -15.50
CA ILE A 199 5.57 -0.79 -16.59
C ILE A 199 6.81 -0.70 -17.48
N GLY A 200 7.05 -1.72 -18.29
CA GLY A 200 8.07 -1.72 -19.34
C GLY A 200 7.62 -2.55 -20.55
N PRO A 201 8.35 -2.50 -21.68
CA PRO A 201 8.10 -3.40 -22.79
C PRO A 201 8.23 -4.85 -22.32
N ALA A 202 7.25 -5.69 -22.63
CA ALA A 202 7.31 -7.10 -22.27
C ALA A 202 8.32 -7.88 -23.14
N ASN A 203 8.70 -7.34 -24.30
CA ASN A 203 9.51 -8.01 -25.32
C ASN A 203 8.95 -9.38 -25.74
N LEU A 204 7.62 -9.53 -25.65
CA LEU A 204 6.87 -10.70 -26.09
C LEU A 204 6.25 -10.42 -27.47
N GLN A 205 6.04 -11.49 -28.25
CA GLN A 205 5.26 -11.41 -29.48
C GLN A 205 3.87 -10.81 -29.15
N PRO A 206 3.45 -9.72 -29.81
CA PRO A 206 2.20 -9.03 -29.47
C PRO A 206 0.99 -9.78 -30.03
N ASN A 207 0.66 -10.89 -29.39
CA ASN A 207 -0.43 -11.82 -29.72
C ASN A 207 -1.15 -12.20 -28.41
N SER A 208 -2.49 -12.25 -28.43
CA SER A 208 -3.35 -12.65 -27.31
C SER A 208 -3.14 -14.10 -26.84
N GLU A 209 -2.56 -14.96 -27.66
CA GLU A 209 -2.14 -16.31 -27.24
C GLU A 209 -0.87 -16.31 -26.37
N VAL A 210 -0.06 -15.25 -26.46
CA VAL A 210 1.26 -15.12 -25.81
C VAL A 210 1.25 -14.12 -24.66
N VAL A 211 0.48 -13.04 -24.79
CA VAL A 211 0.35 -11.96 -23.81
C VAL A 211 -0.93 -12.17 -23.01
N SER A 212 -0.81 -12.19 -21.68
CA SER A 212 -1.85 -12.61 -20.74
C SER A 212 -3.09 -11.70 -20.73
N GLY A 213 -2.88 -10.38 -20.87
CA GLY A 213 -3.94 -9.39 -20.71
C GLY A 213 -4.20 -8.53 -21.94
N MET A 214 -5.36 -7.88 -21.97
CA MET A 214 -5.73 -6.87 -22.96
C MET A 214 -6.26 -5.61 -22.28
N ALA A 215 -5.69 -4.46 -22.62
CA ALA A 215 -6.14 -3.18 -22.08
C ALA A 215 -7.50 -2.80 -22.67
N THR A 216 -8.43 -2.49 -21.79
CA THR A 216 -9.74 -1.93 -22.11
C THR A 216 -9.98 -0.68 -21.25
N ALA A 217 -11.06 0.03 -21.55
CA ALA A 217 -11.47 1.19 -20.79
C ALA A 217 -12.88 1.01 -20.25
N ASN A 218 -13.07 1.26 -18.96
CA ASN A 218 -14.40 1.19 -18.33
C ASN A 218 -14.50 2.16 -17.15
N LYS A 219 -15.66 2.20 -16.49
CA LYS A 219 -15.99 3.08 -15.36
C LYS A 219 -16.35 2.21 -14.15
N GLU A 220 -15.97 2.65 -12.96
CA GLU A 220 -16.45 2.01 -11.74
C GLU A 220 -17.73 2.68 -11.24
N PRO A 221 -18.60 1.95 -10.50
CA PRO A 221 -19.88 2.49 -10.05
C PRO A 221 -19.76 3.80 -9.26
N HIS A 222 -18.69 3.96 -8.48
CA HIS A 222 -18.42 5.18 -7.70
C HIS A 222 -17.68 6.27 -8.48
N ARG A 223 -17.31 6.01 -9.74
CA ARG A 223 -16.64 6.94 -10.67
C ARG A 223 -17.34 6.89 -12.03
N PRO A 224 -18.67 7.13 -12.10
CA PRO A 224 -19.46 6.88 -13.30
C PRO A 224 -19.08 7.78 -14.47
N ASP A 225 -18.41 8.91 -14.22
CA ASP A 225 -17.99 9.86 -15.26
C ASP A 225 -16.54 9.68 -15.71
N LYS A 226 -15.76 8.84 -15.02
CA LYS A 226 -14.31 8.69 -15.28
C LYS A 226 -14.00 7.33 -15.91
N LEU A 227 -13.82 7.37 -17.23
CA LEU A 227 -13.31 6.22 -17.98
C LEU A 227 -11.82 6.01 -17.62
N ASP A 228 -11.44 4.79 -17.26
CA ASP A 228 -10.11 4.45 -16.71
C ASP A 228 -9.55 3.19 -17.40
N LEU A 229 -8.25 2.95 -17.23
CA LEU A 229 -7.56 1.76 -17.72
C LEU A 229 -7.93 0.54 -16.87
N PHE A 230 -8.37 -0.52 -17.53
CA PHE A 230 -8.49 -1.87 -16.99
C PHE A 230 -7.74 -2.86 -17.87
N VAL A 231 -7.20 -3.91 -17.28
CA VAL A 231 -6.64 -5.04 -18.04
C VAL A 231 -7.55 -6.24 -17.89
N ASN A 232 -8.12 -6.71 -19.00
CA ASN A 232 -8.84 -7.96 -19.03
C ASN A 232 -7.83 -9.12 -19.14
N TYR A 233 -7.83 -10.03 -18.17
CA TYR A 233 -6.97 -11.23 -18.12
C TYR A 233 -7.78 -12.53 -18.37
N GLU A 234 -8.82 -12.44 -19.21
CA GLU A 234 -9.54 -13.61 -19.69
C GLU A 234 -8.62 -14.49 -20.53
N ASP A 235 -8.36 -15.71 -20.04
CA ASP A 235 -7.54 -16.70 -20.72
C ASP A 235 -8.38 -17.50 -21.72
N GLN A 236 -8.64 -16.91 -22.89
CA GLN A 236 -9.47 -17.50 -23.93
C GLN A 236 -8.90 -18.80 -24.51
N TYR A 237 -7.58 -18.97 -24.47
CA TYR A 237 -6.87 -20.09 -25.07
C TYR A 237 -6.46 -21.16 -24.05
N GLY A 238 -6.65 -20.92 -22.75
CA GLY A 238 -6.24 -21.83 -21.68
C GLY A 238 -4.73 -21.89 -21.46
N ASN A 239 -3.98 -20.87 -21.90
CA ASN A 239 -2.52 -20.81 -21.84
C ASN A 239 -1.99 -20.30 -20.49
N PHE A 240 -2.82 -19.63 -19.69
CA PHE A 240 -2.45 -18.91 -18.48
C PHE A 240 -3.20 -19.47 -17.26
N ASN A 241 -2.97 -20.74 -16.94
CA ASN A 241 -3.65 -21.42 -15.84
C ASN A 241 -3.38 -20.76 -14.47
N GLN A 242 -4.44 -20.23 -13.86
CA GLN A 242 -4.38 -19.52 -12.58
C GLN A 242 -4.52 -20.49 -11.40
N LYS A 243 -3.40 -21.01 -10.91
CA LYS A 243 -3.36 -21.79 -9.67
C LYS A 243 -2.87 -20.92 -8.51
N PHE A 244 -3.69 -20.79 -7.48
CA PHE A 244 -3.32 -20.09 -6.24
C PHE A 244 -2.90 -21.10 -5.17
N PRO A 245 -1.84 -20.81 -4.39
CA PRO A 245 -1.46 -21.65 -3.26
C PRO A 245 -2.60 -21.79 -2.23
N PRO A 246 -2.73 -22.93 -1.52
CA PRO A 246 -3.76 -23.09 -0.48
C PRO A 246 -3.67 -22.08 0.68
N SER A 247 -2.50 -21.48 0.89
CA SER A 247 -2.28 -20.41 1.89
C SER A 247 -2.94 -19.07 1.51
N TYR A 248 -3.45 -18.93 0.28
CA TYR A 248 -4.03 -17.67 -0.20
C TYR A 248 -5.51 -17.62 0.15
N VAL A 249 -5.87 -16.75 1.08
CA VAL A 249 -7.24 -16.60 1.60
C VAL A 249 -8.06 -15.65 0.73
N PRO A 250 -9.27 -16.03 0.25
CA PRO A 250 -10.09 -15.19 -0.61
C PRO A 250 -10.70 -13.99 0.13
N PRO A 251 -11.02 -12.88 -0.57
CA PRO A 251 -11.61 -11.69 0.03
C PRO A 251 -12.89 -11.93 0.84
N SER A 252 -13.69 -12.93 0.46
CA SER A 252 -14.90 -13.35 1.17
C SER A 252 -14.63 -13.94 2.56
N SER A 253 -13.41 -14.40 2.82
CA SER A 253 -13.01 -15.04 4.08
C SER A 253 -12.10 -14.14 4.93
N TRP A 254 -11.80 -12.93 4.46
CA TRP A 254 -11.01 -11.97 5.24
C TRP A 254 -11.80 -11.47 6.44
N PRO A 255 -11.13 -11.17 7.57
CA PRO A 255 -11.80 -10.63 8.74
C PRO A 255 -12.49 -9.29 8.42
N HIS A 256 -13.59 -9.03 9.13
CA HIS A 256 -14.34 -7.78 9.03
C HIS A 256 -13.94 -6.82 10.16
N VAL A 257 -13.70 -5.56 9.79
CA VAL A 257 -13.21 -4.51 10.71
C VAL A 257 -14.22 -4.21 11.81
N LEU A 258 -15.47 -3.90 11.45
CA LEU A 258 -16.49 -3.46 12.43
C LEU A 258 -16.82 -4.50 13.50
N PRO A 259 -17.12 -5.78 13.17
CA PRO A 259 -17.36 -6.79 14.20
C PRO A 259 -16.17 -6.95 15.15
N ARG A 260 -14.94 -6.81 14.64
CA ARG A 260 -13.73 -6.92 15.44
C ARG A 260 -13.58 -5.73 16.40
N ALA A 261 -13.72 -4.50 15.89
CA ALA A 261 -13.64 -3.29 16.69
C ALA A 261 -14.72 -3.25 17.80
N LYS A 262 -15.96 -3.61 17.48
CA LYS A 262 -17.08 -3.71 18.45
C LYS A 262 -16.79 -4.72 19.56
N SER A 263 -16.32 -5.92 19.18
CA SER A 263 -15.99 -6.98 20.14
C SER A 263 -14.86 -6.57 21.09
N PHE A 264 -13.89 -5.79 20.59
CA PHE A 264 -12.81 -5.24 21.39
C PHE A 264 -13.28 -4.14 22.34
N ALA A 265 -13.99 -3.12 21.82
CA ALA A 265 -14.52 -2.01 22.64
C ALA A 265 -15.45 -2.49 23.77
N ALA A 266 -16.21 -3.56 23.55
CA ALA A 266 -17.07 -4.15 24.58
C ALA A 266 -16.30 -4.64 25.82
N LYS A 267 -15.00 -4.94 25.67
CA LYS A 267 -14.11 -5.40 26.76
C LYS A 267 -13.19 -4.29 27.28
N HIS A 268 -13.02 -3.22 26.51
CA HIS A 268 -12.05 -2.15 26.74
C HIS A 268 -12.76 -0.79 26.57
N PRO A 269 -13.33 -0.22 27.66
CA PRO A 269 -14.14 1.00 27.58
C PRO A 269 -13.41 2.22 26.99
N ASP A 270 -12.10 2.31 27.21
CA ASP A 270 -11.25 3.41 26.74
C ASP A 270 -10.57 3.10 25.39
N ALA A 271 -11.02 2.05 24.70
CA ALA A 271 -10.37 1.57 23.49
C ALA A 271 -10.21 2.66 22.42
N ARG A 272 -9.00 2.72 21.88
CA ARG A 272 -8.67 3.56 20.72
C ARG A 272 -8.30 2.68 19.55
N PHE A 273 -8.57 3.20 18.35
CA PHE A 273 -8.39 2.45 17.12
C PHE A 273 -7.53 3.21 16.11
N ALA A 274 -6.87 2.46 15.24
CA ALA A 274 -6.29 2.98 14.01
C ALA A 274 -6.60 2.04 12.84
N LEU A 275 -6.94 2.65 11.71
CA LEU A 275 -7.06 2.03 10.40
C LEU A 275 -5.86 2.48 9.58
N LEU A 276 -4.83 1.65 9.51
CA LEU A 276 -3.61 1.93 8.75
C LEU A 276 -3.72 1.29 7.38
N ARG A 277 -3.46 2.04 6.31
CA ARG A 277 -3.47 1.51 4.94
C ARG A 277 -2.08 1.57 4.33
N LEU A 278 -1.66 0.52 3.64
CA LEU A 278 -0.45 0.59 2.82
C LEU A 278 -0.68 1.51 1.62
N TRP A 279 0.35 2.24 1.22
CA TRP A 279 0.30 3.08 0.03
C TRP A 279 0.13 2.21 -1.22
N SER A 280 -1.05 2.28 -1.85
CA SER A 280 -1.34 1.59 -3.09
C SER A 280 -1.93 2.55 -4.13
N ALA A 281 -1.37 2.51 -5.34
CA ALA A 281 -1.83 3.30 -6.47
C ALA A 281 -3.18 2.76 -7.00
N PRO A 282 -3.94 3.53 -7.80
CA PRO A 282 -5.17 3.05 -8.41
C PRO A 282 -5.00 1.79 -9.27
N HIS A 283 -3.83 1.58 -9.90
CA HIS A 283 -3.65 0.49 -10.88
C HIS A 283 -2.84 -0.70 -10.34
N TYR A 284 -2.10 -0.56 -9.24
CA TYR A 284 -1.20 -1.60 -8.72
C TYR A 284 -0.96 -1.49 -7.21
N TYR A 285 -0.48 -2.58 -6.62
CA TYR A 285 -0.04 -2.64 -5.22
C TYR A 285 1.48 -2.39 -5.11
N PRO A 286 2.00 -1.98 -3.93
CA PRO A 286 3.44 -1.76 -3.71
C PRO A 286 4.20 -3.11 -3.54
N LEU A 287 3.98 -4.05 -4.46
CA LEU A 287 4.54 -5.40 -4.45
C LEU A 287 5.31 -5.62 -5.74
N MET A 288 6.64 -5.75 -5.68
CA MET A 288 7.43 -6.05 -6.87
C MET A 288 7.13 -7.43 -7.43
N VAL A 289 7.09 -7.49 -8.76
CA VAL A 289 7.06 -8.75 -9.50
C VAL A 289 8.48 -9.03 -9.99
N GLY A 290 9.03 -10.17 -9.54
CA GLY A 290 10.35 -10.65 -9.96
C GLY A 290 10.40 -10.83 -11.48
N PRO A 291 11.54 -10.53 -12.14
CA PRO A 291 11.64 -10.53 -13.61
C PRO A 291 11.07 -11.79 -14.28
N MET A 292 11.33 -12.98 -13.71
CA MET A 292 10.87 -14.26 -14.24
C MET A 292 9.35 -14.43 -14.24
N ASN A 293 8.62 -13.68 -13.41
CA ASN A 293 7.16 -13.77 -13.26
C ASN A 293 6.41 -12.63 -13.97
N ARG A 294 7.11 -11.65 -14.55
CA ARG A 294 6.47 -10.45 -15.13
C ARG A 294 5.64 -10.74 -16.37
N GLY A 295 5.99 -11.79 -17.13
CA GLY A 295 5.21 -12.24 -18.28
C GLY A 295 3.73 -12.50 -17.95
N MET A 296 3.44 -12.99 -16.73
CA MET A 296 2.05 -13.23 -16.28
C MET A 296 1.24 -11.94 -16.04
N THR A 297 1.93 -10.81 -15.87
CA THR A 297 1.32 -9.48 -15.72
C THR A 297 1.21 -8.73 -17.04
N SER A 298 1.68 -9.34 -18.14
CA SER A 298 1.76 -8.67 -19.43
C SER A 298 0.39 -8.34 -20.01
N PHE A 299 0.32 -7.27 -20.80
CA PHE A 299 -0.89 -6.86 -21.49
C PHE A 299 -0.62 -6.19 -22.84
N LEU A 300 -1.58 -6.29 -23.76
CA LEU A 300 -1.62 -5.57 -25.03
C LEU A 300 -2.38 -4.26 -24.87
N ASP A 301 -1.86 -3.16 -25.40
CA ASP A 301 -2.60 -1.88 -25.46
C ASP A 301 -3.34 -1.67 -26.79
N SER A 302 -4.05 -0.55 -26.91
CA SER A 302 -4.86 -0.23 -28.11
C SER A 302 -4.09 -0.20 -29.44
N LEU A 303 -2.76 -0.19 -29.43
CA LEU A 303 -1.91 -0.20 -30.63
C LEU A 303 -1.18 -1.54 -30.80
N ASN A 304 -1.66 -2.59 -30.12
CA ASN A 304 -1.05 -3.91 -30.08
C ASN A 304 0.41 -3.88 -29.57
N ARG A 305 0.75 -2.98 -28.65
CA ARG A 305 2.06 -2.96 -27.99
C ARG A 305 2.01 -3.83 -26.75
N SER A 306 3.05 -4.63 -26.52
CA SER A 306 3.16 -5.52 -25.36
C SER A 306 3.89 -4.84 -24.20
N TRP A 307 3.21 -4.77 -23.05
CA TRP A 307 3.69 -4.18 -21.82
C TRP A 307 3.69 -5.21 -20.70
N GLU A 308 4.55 -5.05 -19.70
CA GLU A 308 4.53 -5.82 -18.46
C GLU A 308 4.57 -4.89 -17.25
N PHE A 309 3.89 -5.27 -16.17
CA PHE A 309 4.02 -4.55 -14.91
C PHE A 309 5.23 -5.05 -14.11
N LYS A 310 5.92 -4.12 -13.45
CA LYS A 310 6.97 -4.42 -12.46
C LYS A 310 6.41 -4.54 -11.04
N PHE A 311 5.16 -4.10 -10.85
CA PHE A 311 4.40 -4.16 -9.61
C PHE A 311 3.17 -5.04 -9.81
N VAL A 312 2.63 -5.67 -8.76
CA VAL A 312 1.41 -6.49 -8.89
C VAL A 312 0.25 -5.59 -9.34
N PRO A 313 -0.29 -5.74 -10.57
CA PRO A 313 -1.41 -4.94 -11.04
C PRO A 313 -2.69 -5.35 -10.30
N LYS A 314 -3.57 -4.39 -10.00
CA LYS A 314 -4.84 -4.68 -9.32
C LYS A 314 -5.77 -5.55 -10.16
N ASP A 315 -5.70 -5.42 -11.49
CA ASP A 315 -6.48 -6.26 -12.39
C ASP A 315 -5.97 -7.69 -12.52
N MET A 316 -4.70 -7.94 -12.15
CA MET A 316 -4.13 -9.29 -12.22
C MET A 316 -5.00 -10.26 -11.43
N PRO A 317 -5.38 -11.41 -12.01
CA PRO A 317 -6.24 -12.36 -11.35
C PRO A 317 -5.70 -12.75 -9.98
N GLY A 318 -6.48 -12.45 -8.94
CA GLY A 318 -6.10 -12.76 -7.56
C GLY A 318 -5.03 -11.86 -6.94
N SER A 319 -4.81 -10.67 -7.48
CA SER A 319 -3.94 -9.64 -6.88
C SER A 319 -4.30 -9.33 -5.42
N GLU A 320 -5.58 -9.46 -5.05
CA GLU A 320 -6.09 -9.31 -3.69
C GLU A 320 -5.47 -10.32 -2.73
N PHE A 321 -5.31 -11.56 -3.18
CA PHE A 321 -4.66 -12.58 -2.37
C PHE A 321 -3.21 -12.19 -2.09
N SER A 322 -2.49 -11.71 -3.10
CA SER A 322 -1.09 -11.32 -2.98
C SER A 322 -0.89 -10.21 -1.95
N ILE A 323 -1.73 -9.16 -1.96
CA ILE A 323 -1.60 -8.06 -1.00
C ILE A 323 -2.02 -8.45 0.42
N HIS A 324 -3.09 -9.25 0.56
CA HIS A 324 -3.51 -9.73 1.86
C HIS A 324 -2.44 -10.64 2.47
N HIS A 325 -1.97 -11.64 1.72
CA HIS A 325 -0.94 -12.57 2.16
C HIS A 325 0.39 -11.85 2.46
N SER A 326 0.81 -10.92 1.61
CA SER A 326 2.04 -10.14 1.82
C SER A 326 1.99 -9.31 3.10
N THR A 327 0.84 -8.70 3.38
CA THR A 327 0.63 -7.91 4.61
C THR A 327 0.57 -8.83 5.83
N GLU A 328 -0.15 -9.94 5.73
CA GLU A 328 -0.29 -10.93 6.80
C GLU A 328 1.07 -11.54 7.18
N LEU A 329 1.88 -11.95 6.19
CA LEU A 329 3.22 -12.49 6.43
C LEU A 329 4.07 -11.56 7.29
N ARG A 330 3.99 -10.24 7.07
CA ARG A 330 4.73 -9.25 7.85
C ARG A 330 4.25 -9.13 9.29
N LEU A 331 2.94 -9.03 9.47
CA LEU A 331 2.36 -8.94 10.80
C LEU A 331 2.58 -10.23 11.58
N ASN A 332 2.59 -11.38 10.91
CA ASN A 332 2.75 -12.69 11.52
C ASN A 332 4.12 -12.89 12.19
N ILE A 333 5.16 -12.17 11.74
CA ILE A 333 6.49 -12.21 12.35
C ILE A 333 6.43 -11.80 13.83
N LEU A 334 5.55 -10.84 14.15
CA LEU A 334 5.34 -10.34 15.51
C LEU A 334 4.00 -10.77 16.10
N LYS A 335 3.35 -11.81 15.55
CA LYS A 335 2.01 -12.27 15.97
C LYS A 335 1.90 -12.50 17.46
N LYS A 336 2.93 -13.10 18.08
CA LYS A 336 2.95 -13.36 19.53
C LYS A 336 2.87 -12.07 20.36
N LYS A 337 3.43 -10.98 19.85
CA LYS A 337 3.43 -9.66 20.50
C LYS A 337 2.16 -8.88 20.18
N PHE A 338 1.72 -8.94 18.92
CA PHE A 338 0.48 -8.30 18.49
C PHE A 338 -0.77 -8.95 19.08
N GLY A 339 -0.71 -10.24 19.37
CA GLY A 339 -1.83 -11.01 19.88
C GLY A 339 -3.05 -10.85 18.98
N ASP A 340 -4.14 -10.40 19.56
CA ASP A 340 -5.42 -10.26 18.88
C ASP A 340 -5.78 -8.78 18.60
N LYS A 341 -4.86 -7.85 18.92
CA LYS A 341 -5.01 -6.39 18.76
C LYS A 341 -4.75 -5.87 17.35
N VAL A 342 -4.22 -6.72 16.47
CA VAL A 342 -3.91 -6.37 15.08
C VAL A 342 -4.54 -7.39 14.14
N MET A 343 -5.21 -6.91 13.10
CA MET A 343 -5.65 -7.74 11.98
C MET A 343 -5.46 -7.00 10.65
N ASN A 344 -5.41 -7.72 9.54
CA ASN A 344 -5.38 -7.12 8.21
C ASN A 344 -6.49 -7.66 7.30
N ARG A 345 -6.85 -6.83 6.32
CA ARG A 345 -7.80 -7.11 5.24
C ARG A 345 -7.23 -6.46 3.98
N GLY A 346 -6.69 -7.26 3.06
CA GLY A 346 -5.95 -6.71 1.92
C GLY A 346 -4.78 -5.82 2.37
N ASP A 347 -4.80 -4.55 1.96
CA ASP A 347 -3.83 -3.50 2.32
C ASP A 347 -4.26 -2.65 3.54
N LEU A 348 -5.39 -2.94 4.15
CA LEU A 348 -5.90 -2.29 5.36
C LEU A 348 -5.50 -3.10 6.61
N ILE A 349 -5.06 -2.41 7.65
CA ILE A 349 -4.69 -2.96 8.95
C ILE A 349 -5.51 -2.25 10.03
N LEU A 350 -6.25 -3.01 10.83
CA LEU A 350 -6.89 -2.52 12.04
C LEU A 350 -5.93 -2.76 13.21
N VAL A 351 -5.64 -1.69 13.95
CA VAL A 351 -4.88 -1.70 15.20
C VAL A 351 -5.80 -1.23 16.32
N MET A 352 -5.80 -1.96 17.43
CA MET A 352 -6.63 -1.71 18.60
C MET A 352 -5.73 -1.53 19.82
N GLY A 353 -5.96 -0.49 20.61
CA GLY A 353 -5.29 -0.26 21.88
C GLY A 353 -6.31 -0.17 23.00
N ASP A 354 -5.92 -0.61 24.20
CA ASP A 354 -6.80 -0.52 25.38
C ASP A 354 -7.11 0.94 25.74
N ASP A 355 -6.17 1.82 25.43
CA ASP A 355 -6.24 3.28 25.57
C ASP A 355 -5.37 3.96 24.49
N GLU A 356 -5.27 5.29 24.54
CA GLU A 356 -4.46 6.08 23.60
C GLU A 356 -2.96 5.71 23.62
N LYS A 357 -2.40 5.45 24.80
CA LYS A 357 -0.97 5.13 24.97
C LYS A 357 -0.66 3.75 24.42
N ASP A 358 -1.51 2.78 24.68
CA ASP A 358 -1.39 1.43 24.15
C ASP A 358 -1.55 1.44 22.62
N LEU A 359 -2.54 2.16 22.09
CA LEU A 359 -2.70 2.30 20.64
C LEU A 359 -1.44 2.89 19.99
N PHE A 360 -0.84 3.93 20.58
CA PHE A 360 0.38 4.53 20.07
C PHE A 360 1.54 3.53 19.98
N LYS A 361 1.73 2.71 21.03
CA LYS A 361 2.72 1.63 21.05
C LYS A 361 2.50 0.65 19.91
N PHE A 362 1.27 0.15 19.74
CA PHE A 362 0.95 -0.82 18.69
C PHE A 362 1.03 -0.22 17.28
N CYS A 363 0.58 1.01 17.06
CA CYS A 363 0.69 1.68 15.77
C CYS A 363 2.15 1.87 15.36
N THR A 364 3.01 2.26 16.31
CA THR A 364 4.45 2.40 16.07
C THR A 364 5.07 1.07 15.68
N ALA A 365 4.77 0.00 16.44
CA ALA A 365 5.29 -1.33 16.16
C ALA A 365 4.78 -1.93 14.83
N VAL A 366 3.51 -1.73 14.49
CA VAL A 366 2.93 -2.16 13.21
C VAL A 366 3.56 -1.40 12.04
N THR A 367 3.72 -0.09 12.17
CA THR A 367 4.39 0.74 11.15
C THR A 367 5.83 0.29 10.93
N PHE A 368 6.57 0.04 12.02
CA PHE A 368 7.92 -0.52 11.97
C PHE A 368 7.95 -1.86 11.23
N ALA A 369 7.08 -2.80 11.61
CA ALA A 369 7.04 -4.15 11.01
C ALA A 369 6.73 -4.14 9.50
N LEU A 370 5.88 -3.20 9.07
CA LEU A 370 5.47 -3.07 7.67
C LEU A 370 6.51 -2.36 6.81
N GLN A 371 7.18 -1.33 7.36
CA GLN A 371 8.10 -0.45 6.61
C GLN A 371 9.58 -0.82 6.73
N THR A 372 9.97 -1.65 7.72
CA THR A 372 11.34 -2.20 7.76
C THR A 372 11.58 -3.18 6.61
N LYS A 373 12.81 -3.72 6.48
CA LYS A 373 13.27 -4.57 5.38
C LYS A 373 12.15 -5.52 4.90
N PRO A 374 11.82 -5.52 3.59
CA PRO A 374 12.62 -5.04 2.46
C PRO A 374 12.46 -3.54 2.13
N TRP A 375 11.88 -2.73 3.02
CA TRP A 375 11.75 -1.27 2.87
C TRP A 375 10.93 -0.80 1.67
N LEU A 376 10.14 -1.68 1.05
CA LEU A 376 9.34 -1.36 -0.13
C LEU A 376 7.97 -0.76 0.19
N ARG A 377 7.47 -0.98 1.41
CA ARG A 377 6.10 -0.61 1.78
C ARG A 377 6.09 0.64 2.63
N GLU A 378 5.03 1.42 2.50
CA GLU A 378 4.79 2.63 3.27
C GLU A 378 3.35 2.70 3.74
N ILE A 379 3.13 3.29 4.91
CA ILE A 379 1.81 3.62 5.43
C ILE A 379 1.35 4.92 4.77
N ASP A 380 0.20 4.87 4.12
CA ASP A 380 -0.47 6.03 3.56
C ASP A 380 -1.26 6.74 4.65
N LEU A 381 -0.63 7.75 5.27
CA LEU A 381 -1.27 8.55 6.32
C LEU A 381 -2.49 9.33 5.83
N TRP A 382 -2.63 9.58 4.52
CA TRP A 382 -3.75 10.28 3.91
C TRP A 382 -4.98 9.39 3.66
N LYS A 383 -4.80 8.07 3.65
CA LYS A 383 -5.86 7.06 3.65
C LYS A 383 -5.96 6.28 4.97
N SER A 384 -5.16 6.65 5.97
CA SER A 384 -5.19 6.05 7.31
C SER A 384 -5.90 6.95 8.32
N PHE A 385 -6.63 6.35 9.26
CA PHE A 385 -7.24 7.06 10.39
C PHE A 385 -6.56 6.57 11.66
N VAL A 386 -5.92 7.48 12.40
CA VAL A 386 -5.12 7.14 13.58
C VAL A 386 -5.71 7.82 14.80
N ASN A 387 -5.73 7.10 15.91
CA ASN A 387 -6.24 7.60 17.20
C ASN A 387 -7.70 8.06 17.12
N VAL A 388 -8.58 7.16 16.68
CA VAL A 388 -10.04 7.38 16.60
C VAL A 388 -10.78 6.49 17.60
N ASP A 389 -12.04 6.82 17.91
CA ASP A 389 -12.92 5.99 18.73
C ASP A 389 -13.75 5.02 17.87
N LEU A 390 -14.54 4.18 18.54
CA LEU A 390 -15.43 3.23 17.87
C LEU A 390 -16.52 3.95 17.05
N GLU A 391 -17.10 5.03 17.57
CA GLU A 391 -18.17 5.79 16.91
C GLU A 391 -17.70 6.29 15.54
N PHE A 392 -16.46 6.78 15.45
CA PHE A 392 -15.86 7.18 14.19
C PHE A 392 -15.80 6.01 13.19
N ILE A 393 -15.32 4.84 13.60
CA ILE A 393 -15.23 3.66 12.71
C ILE A 393 -16.61 3.20 12.25
N GLU A 394 -17.60 3.22 13.14
CA GLU A 394 -18.99 2.88 12.83
C GLU A 394 -19.62 3.85 11.83
N GLY A 395 -19.22 5.12 11.87
CA GLY A 395 -19.66 6.16 10.95
C GLY A 395 -18.90 6.22 9.62
N LEU A 396 -17.86 5.39 9.42
CA LEU A 396 -17.14 5.35 8.14
C LEU A 396 -17.98 4.70 7.05
N ASP A 397 -17.91 5.29 5.85
CA ASP A 397 -18.38 4.62 4.64
C ASP A 397 -17.66 3.26 4.47
N GLU A 398 -18.40 2.25 4.02
CA GLU A 398 -17.89 0.88 3.85
C GLU A 398 -16.60 0.86 3.02
N HIS A 399 -16.44 1.75 2.04
CA HIS A 399 -15.25 1.80 1.19
C HIS A 399 -13.94 2.03 1.98
N TRP A 400 -14.01 2.66 3.15
CA TRP A 400 -12.83 2.89 4.01
C TRP A 400 -12.42 1.62 4.76
N LEU A 401 -13.38 0.71 4.97
CA LEU A 401 -13.24 -0.56 5.69
C LEU A 401 -12.87 -1.72 4.76
N GLU A 402 -12.82 -1.49 3.44
CA GLU A 402 -12.54 -2.50 2.40
C GLU A 402 -11.09 -2.69 1.98
#